data_AF-A0A7T4N0D4-F1
#
_entry.id   AF-A0A7T4N0D4-F1
#
_cell.length_a   1.000
_cell.length_b   1.000
_cell.length_c   1.000
_cell.angle_alpha   90.00
_cell.angle_beta   90.00
_cell.angle_gamma   90.00
#
_symmetry.space_group_name_H-M   'P 1'
#
loop_
_entity.id
_entity.type
_entity.pdbx_description
1 polymer ?
#
loop_
_entity_poly.entity_id
_entity_poly.type
_entity_poly.pdbx_seq_one_letter_code
_entity_poly.pdbx_strand_id
1 'polypeptide(L)'
;MNKGLLAALCLAAAAGCSTQGQVDPDVMQIATTPLTCSNKAECDLWWQRAQTWVSSHSTYKIESATDSLIQTAGPDGGKRALAYQITRTANPDGTATIGFAAHCDGSLGCKPNPWEAGADFKQFVRGNVGGAPQGGVKPPPAPTAMHPDAAQGQSIPTANGEAVTQ
;
A
#
# COMPACT_ATOMS: atom_id res chain seq x y z
N MET A 1 22.00 8.19 -71.85
CA MET A 1 22.88 7.10 -71.35
C MET A 1 22.75 7.06 -69.83
N ASN A 2 22.84 5.84 -69.24
CA ASN A 2 23.03 5.44 -67.82
C ASN A 2 22.28 6.20 -66.70
N LYS A 3 21.20 5.69 -66.08
CA LYS A 3 21.02 4.53 -65.15
C LYS A 3 21.82 4.60 -63.84
N GLY A 4 21.08 4.83 -62.74
CA GLY A 4 21.20 4.03 -61.52
C GLY A 4 21.92 4.68 -60.33
N LEU A 5 21.34 4.44 -59.14
CA LEU A 5 21.76 4.85 -57.79
C LEU A 5 21.67 6.36 -57.56
N LEU A 6 20.81 6.87 -56.68
CA LEU A 6 20.85 6.66 -55.24
C LEU A 6 19.42 6.63 -54.67
N ALA A 7 18.81 5.45 -54.67
CA ALA A 7 17.68 5.15 -53.79
C ALA A 7 18.23 4.65 -52.45
N ALA A 8 17.49 4.95 -51.37
CA ALA A 8 17.66 4.45 -50.02
C ALA A 8 18.77 5.10 -49.17
N LEU A 9 18.50 6.30 -48.65
CA LEU A 9 19.03 6.66 -47.33
C LEU A 9 17.93 7.30 -46.47
N CYS A 10 17.71 6.66 -45.33
CA CYS A 10 17.02 7.14 -44.12
C CYS A 10 15.48 7.15 -44.10
N LEU A 11 14.86 6.01 -44.45
CA LEU A 11 13.52 5.63 -43.96
C LEU A 11 13.63 4.73 -42.71
N ALA A 12 14.28 5.21 -41.66
CA ALA A 12 14.36 4.50 -40.37
C ALA A 12 14.24 5.50 -39.21
N ALA A 13 13.10 6.18 -39.14
CA ALA A 13 12.67 6.93 -37.96
C ALA A 13 11.24 6.49 -37.60
N ALA A 14 11.09 5.21 -37.28
CA ALA A 14 9.84 4.69 -36.74
C ALA A 14 10.15 3.84 -35.50
N ALA A 15 9.38 4.11 -34.44
CA ALA A 15 9.34 3.42 -33.15
C ALA A 15 10.42 3.78 -32.11
N GLY A 16 10.57 5.08 -31.84
CA GLY A 16 10.93 5.56 -30.50
C GLY A 16 9.66 5.91 -29.72
N CYS A 17 8.74 4.96 -29.52
CA CYS A 17 7.69 5.15 -28.51
C CYS A 17 8.36 5.07 -27.14
N SER A 18 8.89 6.20 -26.66
CA SER A 18 9.40 6.32 -25.31
C SER A 18 8.28 5.93 -24.35
N THR A 19 8.46 4.84 -23.62
CA THR A 19 7.57 4.27 -22.58
C THR A 19 7.44 5.16 -21.34
N GLN A 20 7.73 6.44 -21.48
CA GLN A 20 7.78 7.39 -20.38
C GLN A 20 6.36 7.73 -19.94
N GLY A 21 5.87 6.98 -18.95
CA GLY A 21 4.51 7.11 -18.41
C GLY A 21 3.63 5.87 -18.56
N GLN A 22 4.16 4.73 -19.01
CA GLN A 22 3.40 3.48 -19.01
C GLN A 22 3.21 3.00 -17.58
N VAL A 23 1.98 3.13 -17.08
CA VAL A 23 1.53 2.54 -15.81
C VAL A 23 1.36 1.04 -16.04
N ASP A 24 1.77 0.24 -15.07
CA ASP A 24 1.50 -1.19 -15.07
C ASP A 24 -0.01 -1.46 -15.24
N PRO A 25 -0.43 -2.34 -16.17
CA PRO A 25 -1.84 -2.55 -16.47
C PRO A 25 -2.64 -3.07 -15.26
N ASP A 26 -2.02 -3.84 -14.36
CA ASP A 26 -2.70 -4.33 -13.15
C ASP A 26 -2.91 -3.18 -12.16
N VAL A 27 -1.90 -2.31 -12.00
CA VAL A 27 -2.02 -1.07 -11.21
C VAL A 27 -3.14 -0.19 -11.77
N MET A 28 -3.20 -0.02 -13.09
CA MET A 28 -4.25 0.76 -13.75
C MET A 28 -5.64 0.15 -13.51
N GLN A 29 -5.78 -1.17 -13.62
CA GLN A 29 -7.05 -1.86 -13.38
C GLN A 29 -7.51 -1.67 -11.92
N ILE A 30 -6.62 -1.84 -10.94
CA ILE A 30 -6.97 -1.64 -9.53
C ILE A 30 -7.33 -0.16 -9.28
N ALA A 31 -6.50 0.76 -9.78
CA ALA A 31 -6.69 2.19 -9.59
C ALA A 31 -7.93 2.74 -10.30
N THR A 32 -8.45 2.11 -11.35
CA THR A 32 -9.71 2.50 -12.01
C THR A 32 -10.95 1.78 -11.46
N THR A 33 -10.80 0.62 -10.82
CA THR A 33 -11.93 -0.12 -10.23
C THR A 33 -12.54 0.66 -9.06
N PRO A 34 -13.86 0.95 -9.05
CA PRO A 34 -14.53 1.65 -7.95
C PRO A 34 -14.30 0.98 -6.59
N LEU A 35 -14.21 1.80 -5.54
CA LEU A 35 -14.14 1.34 -4.16
C LEU A 35 -15.48 1.61 -3.48
N THR A 36 -16.44 0.70 -3.70
CA THR A 36 -17.79 0.78 -3.17
C THR A 36 -18.00 -0.27 -2.07
N CYS A 37 -18.45 0.18 -0.90
CA CYS A 37 -18.77 -0.66 0.25
C CYS A 37 -20.27 -0.99 0.27
N SER A 38 -20.64 -2.15 0.77
CA SER A 38 -21.95 -2.77 0.57
C SER A 38 -22.98 -2.45 1.66
N ASN A 39 -22.53 -2.09 2.86
CA ASN A 39 -23.39 -1.80 4.01
C ASN A 39 -22.71 -0.82 4.96
N LYS A 40 -23.49 -0.24 5.90
CA LYS A 40 -23.00 0.77 6.84
C LYS A 40 -21.73 0.34 7.59
N ALA A 41 -21.70 -0.88 8.12
CA ALA A 41 -20.55 -1.36 8.91
C ALA A 41 -19.28 -1.47 8.06
N GLU A 42 -19.40 -2.00 6.84
CA GLU A 42 -18.28 -2.05 5.89
C GLU A 42 -17.83 -0.65 5.48
N CYS A 43 -18.77 0.25 5.19
CA CYS A 43 -18.46 1.62 4.80
C CYS A 43 -17.75 2.41 5.91
N ASP A 44 -18.17 2.23 7.16
CA ASP A 44 -17.53 2.87 8.30
C ASP A 44 -16.11 2.32 8.52
N LEU A 45 -15.93 1.00 8.41
CA LEU A 45 -14.61 0.36 8.48
C LEU A 45 -13.69 0.85 7.35
N TRP A 46 -14.19 0.89 6.11
CA TRP A 46 -13.38 1.31 4.97
C TRP A 46 -13.00 2.79 5.07
N TRP A 47 -13.88 3.65 5.61
CA TRP A 47 -13.55 5.05 5.86
C TRP A 47 -12.46 5.21 6.92
N GLN A 48 -12.52 4.44 8.01
CA GLN A 48 -11.45 4.42 9.02
C GLN A 48 -10.12 3.95 8.45
N ARG A 49 -10.13 2.92 7.59
CA ARG A 49 -8.93 2.45 6.88
C ARG A 49 -8.39 3.52 5.94
N ALA A 50 -9.25 4.25 5.24
CA ALA A 50 -8.84 5.35 4.37
C ALA A 50 -8.11 6.44 5.16
N GLN A 51 -8.65 6.85 6.31
CA GLN A 51 -8.00 7.82 7.19
C GLN A 51 -6.64 7.33 7.69
N THR A 52 -6.56 6.04 8.09
CA THR A 52 -5.31 5.41 8.53
C THR A 52 -4.26 5.38 7.42
N TRP A 53 -4.66 5.02 6.20
CA TRP A 53 -3.77 4.98 5.04
C TRP A 53 -3.20 6.36 4.73
N VAL A 54 -4.04 7.39 4.64
CA VAL A 54 -3.57 8.77 4.37
C VAL A 54 -2.62 9.24 5.47
N SER A 55 -2.93 8.96 6.74
CA SER A 55 -2.09 9.35 7.88
C SER A 55 -0.71 8.70 7.86
N SER A 56 -0.58 7.51 7.25
CA SER A 56 0.67 6.75 7.19
C SER A 56 1.45 6.95 5.89
N HIS A 57 0.80 7.36 4.80
CA HIS A 57 1.41 7.49 3.47
C HIS A 57 1.64 8.94 3.05
N SER A 58 1.07 9.91 3.77
CA SER A 58 1.24 11.31 3.46
C SER A 58 2.44 11.94 4.13
N THR A 59 3.25 12.63 3.33
CA THR A 59 4.26 13.58 3.82
C THR A 59 3.60 14.86 4.35
N TYR A 60 2.43 15.21 3.82
CA TYR A 60 1.66 16.38 4.19
C TYR A 60 0.71 16.09 5.35
N LYS A 61 0.52 17.06 6.24
CA LYS A 61 -0.45 16.94 7.34
C LYS A 61 -1.87 16.86 6.80
N ILE A 62 -2.73 16.11 7.49
CA ILE A 62 -4.18 16.15 7.23
C ILE A 62 -4.72 17.50 7.74
N GLU A 63 -5.37 18.26 6.86
CA GLU A 63 -6.00 19.55 7.16
C GLU A 63 -7.52 19.42 7.38
N SER A 64 -8.15 18.43 6.74
CA SER A 64 -9.56 18.13 6.93
C SER A 64 -9.77 16.63 7.05
N ALA A 65 -10.58 16.22 8.03
CA ALA A 65 -11.02 14.85 8.23
C ALA A 65 -12.45 14.88 8.81
N THR A 66 -13.43 14.73 7.93
CA THR A 66 -14.86 14.69 8.25
C THR A 66 -15.44 13.32 7.91
N ASP A 67 -16.76 13.17 8.04
CA ASP A 67 -17.46 11.93 7.64
C ASP A 67 -17.47 11.71 6.11
N SER A 68 -17.09 12.71 5.31
CA SER A 68 -17.17 12.67 3.85
C SER A 68 -15.91 13.15 3.11
N LEU A 69 -14.93 13.74 3.82
CA LEU A 69 -13.72 14.30 3.22
C LEU A 69 -12.50 14.02 4.11
N ILE A 70 -11.42 13.51 3.50
CA ILE A 70 -10.08 13.56 4.06
C ILE A 70 -9.21 14.34 3.08
N GLN A 71 -8.53 15.38 3.54
CA GLN A 71 -7.68 16.21 2.69
C GLN A 71 -6.38 16.53 3.42
N THR A 72 -5.26 16.42 2.70
CA THR A 72 -3.96 16.85 3.20
C THR A 72 -3.62 18.27 2.74
N ALA A 73 -2.69 18.88 3.44
CA ALA A 73 -2.00 20.08 2.98
C ALA A 73 -1.25 19.81 1.67
N GLY A 74 -0.83 20.90 1.02
CA GLY A 74 0.03 20.86 -0.16
C GLY A 74 -0.71 20.42 -1.43
N PRO A 75 0.04 20.04 -2.49
CA PRO A 75 1.49 20.12 -2.60
C PRO A 75 1.97 21.59 -2.60
N ASP A 76 3.26 21.79 -2.31
CA ASP A 76 3.89 23.11 -2.30
C ASP A 76 5.30 23.03 -2.89
N GLY A 77 5.75 24.12 -3.52
CA GLY A 77 7.16 24.33 -3.87
C GLY A 77 7.73 23.34 -4.89
N GLY A 78 6.92 22.86 -5.85
CA GLY A 78 7.40 21.95 -6.92
C GLY A 78 7.77 20.56 -6.42
N LYS A 79 7.32 20.18 -5.22
CA LYS A 79 7.60 18.87 -4.63
C LYS A 79 6.90 17.76 -5.41
N ARG A 80 7.56 16.60 -5.44
CA ARG A 80 7.05 15.37 -6.07
C ARG A 80 6.19 14.51 -5.14
N ALA A 81 6.14 14.86 -3.85
CA ALA A 81 5.32 14.16 -2.87
C ALA A 81 3.83 14.38 -3.19
N LEU A 82 3.02 13.35 -2.99
CA LEU A 82 1.60 13.41 -3.25
C LEU A 82 0.87 14.10 -2.09
N ALA A 83 0.00 15.05 -2.42
CA ALA A 83 -1.13 15.45 -1.58
C ALA A 83 -2.35 14.63 -1.97
N TYR A 84 -3.26 14.44 -1.01
CA TYR A 84 -4.40 13.54 -1.14
C TYR A 84 -5.71 14.25 -0.85
N GLN A 85 -6.73 13.87 -1.62
CA GLN A 85 -8.13 14.17 -1.35
C GLN A 85 -8.94 12.88 -1.50
N ILE A 86 -9.51 12.42 -0.39
CA ILE A 86 -10.35 11.23 -0.32
C ILE A 86 -11.78 11.66 -0.01
N THR A 87 -12.75 11.13 -0.73
CA THR A 87 -14.17 11.42 -0.50
C THR A 87 -14.94 10.17 -0.13
N ARG A 88 -16.00 10.34 0.65
CA ARG A 88 -17.03 9.30 0.86
C ARG A 88 -18.37 9.85 0.41
N THR A 89 -18.93 9.23 -0.62
CA THR A 89 -20.22 9.60 -1.20
C THR A 89 -21.22 8.50 -0.89
N ALA A 90 -22.24 8.81 -0.10
CA ALA A 90 -23.34 7.88 0.16
C ALA A 90 -24.17 7.68 -1.11
N ASN A 91 -24.58 6.44 -1.35
CA ASN A 91 -25.47 6.06 -2.44
C ASN A 91 -26.90 5.85 -1.90
N PRO A 92 -27.95 6.00 -2.73
CA PRO A 92 -29.35 5.85 -2.29
C PRO A 92 -29.72 4.46 -1.77
N ASP A 93 -28.96 3.44 -2.13
CA ASP A 93 -29.16 2.03 -1.76
C ASP A 93 -28.50 1.65 -0.41
N GLY A 94 -27.92 2.62 0.31
CA GLY A 94 -27.24 2.39 1.57
C GLY A 94 -25.77 1.96 1.44
N THR A 95 -25.27 1.85 0.21
CA THR A 95 -23.84 1.71 -0.07
C THR A 95 -23.14 3.07 -0.02
N ALA A 96 -21.81 3.10 -0.06
CA ALA A 96 -21.06 4.32 -0.31
C ALA A 96 -19.87 4.08 -1.23
N THR A 97 -19.50 5.09 -1.99
CA THR A 97 -18.32 5.08 -2.86
C THR A 97 -17.23 5.93 -2.22
N ILE A 98 -16.04 5.34 -2.09
CA ILE A 98 -14.83 6.02 -1.59
C ILE A 98 -13.98 6.45 -2.79
N GLY A 99 -13.87 7.76 -3.00
CA GLY A 99 -13.06 8.36 -4.04
C GLY A 99 -11.61 8.55 -3.58
N PHE A 100 -10.66 8.37 -4.51
CA PHE A 100 -9.24 8.63 -4.28
C PHE A 100 -8.75 9.62 -5.34
N ALA A 101 -8.17 10.73 -4.89
CA ALA A 101 -7.43 11.65 -5.74
C ALA A 101 -6.08 11.97 -5.10
N ALA A 102 -5.04 12.02 -5.93
CA ALA A 102 -3.70 12.40 -5.51
C ALA A 102 -3.03 13.24 -6.59
N HIS A 103 -2.27 14.25 -6.18
CA HIS A 103 -1.53 15.12 -7.08
C HIS A 103 -0.25 15.66 -6.42
N CYS A 104 0.64 16.22 -7.24
CA CYS A 104 1.89 16.87 -6.81
C CYS A 104 2.23 18.02 -7.77
N ASP A 105 3.23 18.85 -7.41
CA ASP A 105 3.66 20.01 -8.22
C ASP A 105 4.98 19.78 -8.98
N GLY A 106 5.55 18.57 -8.91
CA GLY A 106 6.83 18.26 -9.52
C GLY A 106 6.75 18.20 -11.05
N SER A 107 7.53 19.02 -11.74
CA SER A 107 7.61 19.05 -13.22
C SER A 107 8.11 17.74 -13.84
N LEU A 108 8.85 16.94 -13.07
CA LEU A 108 9.33 15.62 -13.46
C LEU A 108 8.35 14.48 -13.08
N GLY A 109 7.11 14.83 -12.69
CA GLY A 109 6.06 13.92 -12.21
C GLY A 109 6.11 13.64 -10.70
N CYS A 110 5.12 12.91 -10.20
CA CYS A 110 5.04 12.55 -8.78
C CYS A 110 5.90 11.33 -8.44
N LYS A 111 6.25 11.16 -7.15
CA LYS A 111 6.79 9.92 -6.60
C LYS A 111 6.18 9.65 -5.21
N PRO A 112 5.47 8.53 -5.01
CA PRO A 112 5.03 7.58 -6.05
C PRO A 112 4.10 8.26 -7.08
N ASN A 113 3.79 7.57 -8.19
CA ASN A 113 2.82 8.14 -9.13
C ASN A 113 1.38 7.96 -8.60
N PRO A 114 0.40 8.78 -9.02
CA PRO A 114 -0.96 8.71 -8.49
C PRO A 114 -1.67 7.37 -8.71
N TRP A 115 -1.31 6.63 -9.77
CA TRP A 115 -1.90 5.33 -10.07
C TRP A 115 -1.45 4.26 -9.08
N GLU A 116 -0.14 4.19 -8.81
CA GLU A 116 0.42 3.30 -7.80
C GLU A 116 -0.19 3.57 -6.42
N ALA A 117 -0.23 4.84 -6.02
CA ALA A 117 -0.82 5.24 -4.74
C ALA A 117 -2.31 4.90 -4.65
N GLY A 118 -3.06 5.11 -5.73
CA GLY A 118 -4.48 4.79 -5.78
C GLY A 118 -4.76 3.29 -5.74
N ALA A 119 -3.92 2.48 -6.39
CA ALA A 119 -4.02 1.03 -6.33
C ALA A 119 -3.74 0.50 -4.91
N ASP A 120 -2.65 0.97 -4.30
CA ASP A 120 -2.27 0.59 -2.93
C ASP A 120 -3.34 1.00 -1.91
N PHE A 121 -3.83 2.24 -1.96
CA PHE A 121 -4.93 2.74 -1.14
C PHE A 121 -6.15 1.80 -1.21
N LYS A 122 -6.58 1.42 -2.42
CA LYS A 122 -7.76 0.58 -2.60
C LYS A 122 -7.55 -0.85 -2.07
N GLN A 123 -6.34 -1.40 -2.18
CA GLN A 123 -6.03 -2.71 -1.60
C GLN A 123 -6.03 -2.65 -0.06
N PHE A 124 -5.39 -1.63 0.52
CA PHE A 124 -5.37 -1.42 1.96
C PHE A 124 -6.77 -1.26 2.54
N VAL A 125 -7.62 -0.44 1.91
CA VAL A 125 -8.99 -0.20 2.38
C VAL A 125 -9.85 -1.47 2.32
N ARG A 126 -9.71 -2.30 1.29
CA ARG A 126 -10.39 -3.61 1.23
C ARG A 126 -9.89 -4.60 2.29
N GLY A 127 -8.67 -4.40 2.80
CA GLY A 127 -8.02 -5.31 3.75
C GLY A 127 -7.20 -6.39 3.05
N ASN A 128 -6.93 -6.23 1.76
CA ASN A 128 -6.09 -7.10 0.97
C ASN A 128 -4.64 -6.63 1.13
N VAL A 129 -4.04 -6.89 2.29
CA VAL A 129 -2.66 -6.47 2.57
C VAL A 129 -1.66 -7.27 1.72
N GLY A 130 -1.18 -6.62 0.66
CA GLY A 130 0.01 -7.01 -0.10
C GLY A 130 0.93 -5.83 -0.46
N GLY A 131 0.75 -4.66 0.16
CA GLY A 131 1.35 -3.39 -0.33
C GLY A 131 1.94 -2.44 0.71
N ALA A 132 2.19 -2.87 1.96
CA ALA A 132 2.96 -2.01 2.87
C ALA A 132 4.36 -1.71 2.24
N PRO A 133 4.84 -0.45 2.23
CA PRO A 133 6.19 -0.17 1.81
C PRO A 133 7.14 -0.91 2.75
N GLN A 134 7.85 -1.90 2.21
CA GLN A 134 8.85 -2.67 2.95
C GLN A 134 10.03 -1.77 3.32
N GLY A 135 9.90 -1.06 4.43
CA GLY A 135 11.03 -0.61 5.23
C GLY A 135 11.66 -1.82 5.91
N GLY A 136 12.59 -2.47 5.21
CA GLY A 136 13.62 -3.42 5.67
C GLY A 136 13.67 -3.92 7.12
N VAL A 137 12.62 -4.56 7.64
CA VAL A 137 12.75 -5.40 8.84
C VAL A 137 12.29 -6.82 8.52
N LYS A 138 13.27 -7.68 8.27
CA LYS A 138 13.10 -9.14 8.27
C LYS A 138 12.51 -9.55 9.62
N PRO A 139 11.35 -10.24 9.66
CA PRO A 139 10.86 -10.82 10.90
C PRO A 139 11.93 -11.77 11.47
N PRO A 140 12.25 -11.71 12.78
CA PRO A 140 13.14 -12.70 13.37
C PRO A 140 12.51 -14.09 13.20
N PRO A 141 13.30 -15.13 12.90
CA PRO A 141 12.77 -16.48 12.87
C PRO A 141 12.21 -16.83 14.26
N ALA A 142 11.03 -17.43 14.27
CA ALA A 142 10.39 -17.93 15.48
C ALA A 142 11.36 -18.85 16.26
N PRO A 143 11.41 -18.76 17.60
CA PRO A 143 12.26 -19.64 18.38
C PRO A 143 11.75 -21.08 18.23
N THR A 144 12.57 -21.93 17.62
CA THR A 144 12.33 -23.37 17.55
C THR A 144 12.23 -23.90 18.97
N ALA A 145 11.07 -24.44 19.33
CA ALA A 145 10.84 -25.13 20.59
C ALA A 145 11.92 -26.20 20.80
N MET A 146 12.69 -26.05 21.87
CA MET A 146 13.59 -27.10 22.33
C MET A 146 12.73 -28.26 22.87
N HIS A 147 12.71 -29.38 22.16
CA HIS A 147 12.34 -30.66 22.76
C HIS A 147 13.40 -31.03 23.81
N PRO A 148 13.01 -31.49 25.01
CA PRO A 148 13.88 -32.31 25.83
C PRO A 148 13.39 -33.76 25.76
N ASP A 149 14.24 -34.67 25.26
CA ASP A 149 14.14 -36.08 25.62
C ASP A 149 15.52 -36.61 26.03
N ALA A 150 15.47 -37.48 27.03
CA ALA A 150 16.50 -38.38 27.52
C ALA A 150 17.62 -37.82 28.42
N ALA A 151 17.39 -37.90 29.72
CA ALA A 151 18.36 -38.52 30.62
C ALA A 151 17.62 -39.39 31.65
N GLN A 152 17.71 -40.71 31.45
CA GLN A 152 17.32 -41.72 32.45
C GLN A 152 18.36 -41.75 33.57
N GLY A 153 17.91 -41.90 34.82
CA GLY A 153 18.82 -42.13 35.95
C GLY A 153 18.16 -42.20 37.32
N GLN A 154 17.75 -43.42 37.70
CA GLN A 154 17.84 -44.00 39.06
C GLN A 154 16.82 -43.60 40.17
N SER A 155 15.84 -44.51 40.34
CA SER A 155 15.43 -45.21 41.58
C SER A 155 15.45 -44.51 42.96
N ILE A 156 14.27 -44.52 43.60
CA ILE A 156 13.91 -44.09 44.98
C ILE A 156 14.60 -44.96 46.07
N PRO A 157 14.71 -44.49 47.33
CA PRO A 157 13.67 -44.84 48.32
C PRO A 157 13.26 -43.71 49.30
N THR A 158 12.08 -43.93 49.88
CA THR A 158 11.36 -43.17 50.91
C THR A 158 12.10 -43.10 52.25
N ALA A 159 12.00 -41.96 52.97
CA ALA A 159 12.12 -41.93 54.43
C ALA A 159 11.27 -40.81 55.04
N ASN A 160 10.47 -41.20 56.03
CA ASN A 160 9.57 -40.37 56.82
C ASN A 160 10.32 -39.56 57.90
N GLY A 161 9.76 -38.43 58.32
CA GLY A 161 9.70 -38.05 59.74
C GLY A 161 10.79 -37.13 60.34
N GLU A 162 10.31 -36.07 60.99
CA GLU A 162 10.75 -35.54 62.30
C GLU A 162 11.83 -34.41 62.39
N ALA A 163 11.33 -33.22 62.84
CA ALA A 163 11.81 -32.26 63.86
C ALA A 163 13.27 -31.70 63.87
N VAL A 164 13.37 -30.37 64.14
CA VAL A 164 14.24 -29.67 65.13
C VAL A 164 14.66 -28.23 64.70
N THR A 165 14.07 -27.25 65.38
CA THR A 165 14.60 -25.96 65.93
C THR A 165 15.75 -25.19 65.25
N GLN A 166 15.50 -23.90 64.94
CA GLN A 166 16.10 -22.75 65.66
C GLN A 166 15.29 -21.46 65.43
#